data_AF-A0A966EI50-F1
#
_entry.id   AF-A0A966EI50-F1
#
_cell.length_a   1.000
_cell.length_b   1.000
_cell.length_c   1.000
_cell.angle_alpha   90.00
_cell.angle_beta   90.00
_cell.angle_gamma   90.00
#
_symmetry.space_group_name_H-M   'P 1'
#
loop_
_entity.id
_entity.type
_entity.pdbx_description
1 polymer ?
#
loop_
_entity_poly.entity_id
_entity_poly.type
_entity_poly.pdbx_seq_one_letter_code
_entity_poly.pdbx_strand_id
1 'polypeptide(L)' 'ALREGFLLRDARLLELEESWQLKVEGKTLDILMDGMPWSFGIIKLPWMDKRLIVEWT' A
#
# COMPACT_ATOMS: atom_id res chain seq x y z
N ALA A 1 -6.54 9.82 -14.99
CA ALA A 1 -6.74 8.42 -15.41
C ALA A 1 -6.08 7.41 -14.46
N LEU A 2 -4.75 7.22 -14.44
CA LEU A 2 -4.08 6.20 -13.59
C LEU A 2 -4.27 6.42 -12.07
N ARG A 3 -4.15 7.68 -11.62
CA ARG A 3 -4.23 8.03 -10.19
C ARG A 3 -5.63 7.82 -9.59
N GLU A 4 -6.67 8.20 -10.33
CA GLU A 4 -8.07 8.07 -9.90
C GLU A 4 -8.64 6.66 -10.13
N GLY A 5 -8.17 5.96 -11.17
CA GLY A 5 -8.66 4.62 -11.49
C GLY A 5 -8.01 3.51 -10.66
N PHE A 6 -6.74 3.65 -10.28
CA PHE A 6 -5.96 2.55 -9.70
C PHE A 6 -5.27 2.88 -8.37
N LEU A 7 -4.76 4.11 -8.19
CA LEU A 7 -3.94 4.46 -7.01
C LEU A 7 -4.75 5.04 -5.84
N LEU A 8 -5.92 5.63 -6.10
CA LEU A 8 -6.88 6.03 -5.08
C LEU A 8 -7.72 4.82 -4.67
N ARG A 9 -7.24 4.11 -3.64
CA ARG A 9 -7.93 2.98 -3.02
C ARG A 9 -8.07 3.24 -1.54
N ASP A 10 -9.19 2.75 -1.00
CA ASP A 10 -9.38 2.73 0.43
C ASP A 10 -8.36 1.77 1.05
N ALA A 11 -7.78 2.22 2.14
CA ALA A 11 -6.79 1.46 2.88
C ALA A 11 -6.98 1.71 4.37
N ARG A 12 -6.63 0.70 5.17
CA ARG A 12 -6.60 0.80 6.62
C ARG A 12 -5.17 0.92 7.08
N LEU A 13 -4.88 1.99 7.81
CA LEU A 13 -3.62 2.20 8.49
C LEU A 13 -3.73 1.67 9.93
N LEU A 14 -2.80 0.80 10.29
CA LEU A 14 -2.66 0.20 11.61
C LEU A 14 -1.30 0.59 12.17
N GLU A 15 -1.29 1.12 13.39
CA GLU A 15 -0.04 1.34 14.11
C GLU A 15 0.29 0.10 14.94
N LEU A 16 1.48 -0.48 14.71
CA LEU A 16 2.06 -1.50 15.57
C LEU A 16 3.23 -0.93 16.36
N GLU A 17 3.72 -1.70 17.34
CA GLU A 17 4.83 -1.30 18.20
C GLU A 17 6.10 -0.96 17.38
N GLU A 18 6.44 -1.75 16.36
CA GLU A 18 7.66 -1.58 15.58
C GLU A 18 7.45 -1.01 14.16
N SER A 19 6.22 -0.98 13.66
CA SER A 19 5.94 -0.59 12.27
C SER A 19 4.53 -0.05 12.09
N TRP A 20 4.32 0.70 11.02
CA TRP A 20 3.00 0.98 10.48
C TRP A 20 2.64 -0.10 9.48
N GLN A 21 1.40 -0.58 9.49
CA GLN A 21 0.85 -1.47 8.47
C GLN A 21 -0.26 -0.75 7.71
N LEU A 22 -0.10 -0.66 6.39
CA LEU A 22 -1.12 -0.13 5.49
C LEU A 22 -1.72 -1.28 4.70
N LYS A 23 -2.95 -1.67 5.03
CA LYS A 23 -3.70 -2.69 4.31
C LYS A 23 -4.57 -2.02 3.26
N VAL A 24 -4.21 -2.16 2.00
CA VAL A 24 -4.96 -1.61 0.87
C VAL A 24 -6.03 -2.61 0.48
N GLU A 25 -7.28 -2.17 0.31
CA GLU A 25 -8.37 -3.06 -0.12
C GLU A 25 -8.21 -3.42 -1.60
N GLY A 26 -8.10 -4.73 -1.86
CA GLY A 26 -8.09 -5.33 -3.18
C GLY A 26 -9.44 -5.14 -3.85
N LYS A 27 -9.44 -4.44 -4.99
CA LYS A 27 -10.61 -4.41 -5.86
C LYS A 27 -10.56 -5.65 -6.74
N THR A 28 -11.68 -6.37 -6.83
CA THR A 28 -11.89 -7.60 -7.62
C THR A 28 -11.62 -7.44 -9.13
N LEU A 29 -11.18 -6.28 -9.60
CA LEU A 29 -10.94 -5.95 -11.00
C LEU A 29 -9.43 -5.82 -11.30
N ASP A 30 -8.61 -6.80 -10.89
CA ASP A 30 -7.15 -6.67 -10.89
C ASP A 30 -6.40 -7.64 -11.83
N ILE A 31 -6.98 -7.97 -12.99
CA ILE A 31 -6.26 -8.68 -14.07
C ILE A 31 -5.11 -7.79 -14.64
N LEU A 32 -5.16 -6.48 -14.42
CA LEU A 32 -4.10 -5.53 -14.82
C LEU A 32 -3.03 -5.29 -13.74
N MET A 33 -3.26 -5.71 -12.48
CA MET A 33 -2.33 -5.48 -11.37
C MET A 33 -1.33 -6.61 -11.14
N ASP A 34 -1.62 -7.81 -11.66
CA ASP A 34 -0.73 -8.99 -11.62
C ASP A 34 0.63 -8.75 -12.30
N GLY A 35 0.77 -7.70 -13.10
CA GLY A 35 1.98 -7.35 -13.83
C GLY A 35 2.74 -6.12 -13.35
N MET A 36 2.33 -5.44 -12.27
CA MET A 36 2.99 -4.19 -11.87
C MET A 36 4.22 -4.44 -10.97
N PRO A 37 5.44 -4.04 -11.38
CA PRO A 37 6.68 -4.30 -10.63
C PRO A 37 6.87 -3.38 -9.41
N TRP A 38 5.89 -2.53 -9.09
CA TRP A 38 5.97 -1.48 -8.08
C TRP A 38 5.10 -1.83 -6.87
N SER A 39 5.34 -2.99 -6.25
CA SER A 39 4.83 -3.21 -4.91
C SER A 39 5.61 -2.28 -3.98
N PHE A 40 5.02 -1.15 -3.60
CA PHE A 40 5.56 -0.29 -2.54
C PHE A 40 5.49 -1.04 -1.20
N GLY A 41 6.19 -2.16 -1.05
CA GLY A 41 5.99 -3.09 0.07
C GLY A 41 6.51 -2.55 1.40
N ILE A 42 7.60 -1.79 1.38
CA ILE A 42 8.18 -1.18 2.58
C ILE A 42 8.62 0.24 2.25
N ILE A 43 8.13 1.22 3.01
CA ILE A 43 8.47 2.63 2.91
C ILE A 43 9.05 3.08 4.25
N LYS A 44 10.25 3.66 4.22
CA LYS A 44 10.86 4.31 5.39
C LYS A 44 11.52 5.61 4.94
N LEU A 45 10.89 6.73 5.29
CA LEU A 45 11.39 8.06 4.96
C LEU A 45 12.28 8.57 6.11
N PRO A 46 13.20 9.51 5.87
CA PRO A 46 14.14 9.99 6.89
C PRO A 46 13.49 10.57 8.15
N TRP A 47 12.24 11.02 8.05
CA TRP A 47 11.46 11.62 9.14
C TRP A 47 10.49 10.66 9.81
N MET A 48 10.50 9.36 9.47
CA MET A 48 9.60 8.36 10.05
C MET A 48 10.29 7.59 11.17
N ASP A 49 9.68 7.58 12.35
CA ASP A 49 10.15 6.79 13.49
C ASP A 49 10.03 5.28 13.23
N LYS A 50 8.95 4.88 12.55
CA LYS A 50 8.62 3.48 12.24
C LYS A 50 8.51 3.29 10.72
N ARG A 51 8.93 2.13 10.22
CA ARG A 51 8.74 1.77 8.79
C ARG A 51 7.25 1.54 8.51
N LEU A 52 6.80 1.89 7.32
CA LEU A 52 5.47 1.58 6.80
C LEU A 52 5.56 0.34 5.90
N ILE A 53 4.87 -0.72 6.29
CA ILE A 53 4.71 -1.94 5.51
C ILE A 53 3.37 -1.84 4.80
N VAL A 54 3.36 -1.95 3.48
CA VAL A 54 2.13 -1.89 2.69
C VAL A 54 1.78 -3.30 2.22
N GLU A 55 0.62 -3.77 2.68
CA GLU A 55 0.03 -5.03 2.27
C GLU A 55 -1.05 -4.74 1.24
N TRP A 56 -0.84 -5.24 0.03
CA TRP A 56 -1.85 -5.25 -1.03
C TRP A 56 -2.55 -6.61 -0.93
N THR A 57 -3.80 -6.65 -0.47
CA THR A 57 -4.60 -7.88 -0.33
C THR A 57 -5.86 -7.76 -1.16
#